data_AF-A0A4R9JBH6-F1
#
_entry.id   AF-A0A4R9JBH6-F1
#
_cell.length_a   1.000
_cell.length_b   1.000
_cell.length_c   1.000
_cell.angle_alpha   90.00
_cell.angle_beta   90.00
_cell.angle_gamma   90.00
#
_symmetry.space_group_name_H-M   'P 1'
#
loop_
_entity.id
_entity.type
_entity.pdbx_description
1 polymer ?
#
loop_
_entity_poly.entity_id
_entity_poly.type
_entity_poly.pdbx_seq_one_letter_code
_entity_poly.pdbx_strand_id
1 'polypeptide(L)'
;MVRLWFSEYLQTTEDYKRWHPKAHVWMDWESKEPGALVGASHLVHEYIGSILMKLRINFVDPALFFDVDPNDKDHFVACAIVGDLDLPVNFGLLCHAVKRTEDGSEMRSRFWLGHVKARGSKFSIFRLSSFANLPIIRLVAVSRSGGKDLQIHCLEEMSILSGFLPSLHKENSNI
;
A
#
# COMPACT_ATOMS: atom_id res chain seq x y z
N MET A 1 13.75 -10.50 1.50
CA MET A 1 13.09 -10.14 2.77
C MET A 1 11.81 -9.35 2.55
N VAL A 2 11.86 -8.10 2.06
CA VAL A 2 10.62 -7.29 1.89
C VAL A 2 9.62 -7.95 0.93
N ARG A 3 10.08 -8.53 -0.19
CA ARG A 3 9.23 -9.32 -1.09
C ARG A 3 8.47 -10.43 -0.35
N LEU A 4 9.19 -11.25 0.42
CA LEU A 4 8.64 -12.35 1.23
C LEU A 4 7.56 -11.87 2.21
N TRP A 5 7.79 -10.73 2.87
CA TRP A 5 6.81 -10.14 3.78
C TRP A 5 5.45 -9.94 3.10
N PHE A 6 5.44 -9.29 1.92
CA PHE A 6 4.20 -8.98 1.22
C PHE A 6 3.60 -10.17 0.45
N SER A 7 4.43 -10.99 -0.20
CA SER A 7 3.93 -12.06 -1.06
C SER A 7 3.52 -13.32 -0.28
N GLU A 8 4.13 -13.60 0.87
CA GLU A 8 3.94 -14.87 1.59
C GLU A 8 3.52 -14.67 3.05
N TYR A 9 4.27 -13.87 3.81
CA TYR A 9 4.17 -13.89 5.27
C TYR A 9 2.94 -13.15 5.82
N LEU A 10 2.65 -11.96 5.29
CA LEU A 10 1.54 -11.13 5.77
C LEU A 10 0.21 -11.78 5.38
N GLN A 11 -0.41 -12.55 6.29
CA GLN A 11 -1.65 -13.31 6.01
C GLN A 11 -2.77 -13.01 7.00
N THR A 12 -2.42 -12.60 8.22
CA THR A 12 -3.39 -12.45 9.31
C THR A 12 -3.47 -11.02 9.83
N THR A 13 -4.57 -10.71 10.51
CA THR A 13 -4.72 -9.43 11.24
C THR A 13 -3.65 -9.29 12.33
N GLU A 14 -3.18 -10.38 12.93
CA GLU A 14 -2.10 -10.40 13.91
C GLU A 14 -0.75 -9.99 13.27
N ASP A 15 -0.43 -10.50 12.07
CA ASP A 15 0.76 -10.09 11.31
C ASP A 15 0.70 -8.59 10.98
N TYR A 16 -0.47 -8.13 10.54
CA TYR A 16 -0.68 -6.73 10.19
C TYR A 16 -0.57 -5.81 11.41
N LYS A 17 -1.16 -6.19 12.55
CA LYS A 17 -0.98 -5.49 13.82
C LYS A 17 0.48 -5.47 14.28
N ARG A 18 1.24 -6.55 14.09
CA ARG A 18 2.67 -6.58 14.40
C ARG A 18 3.45 -5.54 13.60
N TRP A 19 3.04 -5.28 12.35
CA TRP A 19 3.69 -4.31 11.48
C TRP A 19 3.51 -2.86 11.94
N HIS A 20 2.32 -2.49 12.44
CA HIS A 20 2.10 -1.20 13.11
C HIS A 20 1.08 -1.33 14.26
N PRO A 21 1.54 -1.65 15.49
CA PRO A 21 0.64 -2.02 16.59
C PRO A 21 -0.34 -0.94 17.05
N LYS A 22 -0.07 0.32 16.70
CA LYS A 22 -0.92 1.46 17.10
C LYS A 22 -1.90 1.86 16.01
N ALA A 23 -1.65 1.51 14.75
CA ALA A 23 -2.42 1.99 13.62
C ALA A 23 -3.19 0.89 12.89
N HIS A 24 -2.62 -0.30 12.76
CA HIS A 24 -3.23 -1.40 12.01
C HIS A 24 -4.31 -2.10 12.85
N VAL A 25 -5.53 -2.21 12.31
CA VAL A 25 -6.69 -2.71 13.06
C VAL A 25 -7.15 -4.06 12.55
N TRP A 26 -7.26 -4.20 11.23
CA TRP A 26 -7.78 -5.40 10.59
C TRP A 26 -7.22 -5.48 9.17
N MET A 27 -7.04 -6.71 8.68
CA MET A 27 -6.80 -6.94 7.27
C MET A 27 -7.37 -8.26 6.76
N ASP A 28 -7.47 -8.34 5.44
CA ASP A 28 -7.71 -9.54 4.65
C ASP A 28 -7.10 -9.39 3.24
N TRP A 29 -7.09 -10.46 2.47
CA TRP A 29 -6.65 -10.48 1.08
C TRP A 29 -7.77 -10.86 0.13
N GLU A 30 -7.87 -10.13 -0.97
CA GLU A 30 -8.66 -10.52 -2.13
C GLU A 30 -7.70 -10.97 -3.25
N SER A 31 -7.99 -12.14 -3.84
CA SER A 31 -7.24 -12.69 -4.99
C SER A 31 -5.73 -12.83 -4.75
N LYS A 32 -5.31 -13.17 -3.52
CA LYS A 32 -3.91 -13.46 -3.21
C LYS A 32 -3.57 -14.90 -3.54
N GLU A 33 -2.53 -15.07 -4.34
CA GLU A 33 -1.92 -16.36 -4.65
C GLU A 33 -0.56 -16.46 -3.94
N PRO A 34 -0.16 -17.66 -3.48
CA PRO A 34 1.18 -17.86 -2.91
C PRO A 34 2.28 -17.36 -3.86
N GLY A 35 3.20 -16.56 -3.32
CA GLY A 35 4.34 -16.01 -4.07
C GLY A 35 4.03 -14.86 -5.01
N ALA A 36 2.75 -14.54 -5.22
CA ALA A 36 2.32 -13.47 -6.11
C ALA A 36 1.78 -12.27 -5.32
N LEU A 37 2.34 -11.08 -5.60
CA LEU A 37 1.83 -9.83 -5.07
C LEU A 37 0.94 -9.11 -6.09
N VAL A 38 1.37 -9.06 -7.34
CA VAL A 38 0.64 -8.39 -8.43
C VAL A 38 -0.69 -9.10 -8.68
N GLY A 39 -1.77 -8.33 -8.76
CA GLY A 39 -3.14 -8.83 -8.91
C GLY A 39 -3.89 -8.94 -7.58
N ALA A 40 -3.18 -9.13 -6.46
CA ALA A 40 -3.79 -9.21 -5.14
C ALA A 40 -4.25 -7.84 -4.63
N SER A 41 -5.27 -7.84 -3.78
CA SER A 41 -5.76 -6.66 -3.08
C SER A 41 -5.69 -6.85 -1.58
N HIS A 42 -4.90 -6.01 -0.92
CA HIS A 42 -4.84 -5.93 0.54
C HIS A 42 -6.01 -5.08 1.01
N LEU A 43 -6.92 -5.70 1.76
CA LEU A 43 -8.09 -5.05 2.36
C LEU A 43 -7.70 -4.69 3.78
N VAL A 44 -7.78 -3.42 4.16
CA VAL A 44 -7.29 -2.99 5.48
C VAL A 44 -8.22 -1.99 6.15
N HIS A 45 -8.24 -2.07 7.48
CA HIS A 45 -8.68 -0.98 8.34
C HIS A 45 -7.46 -0.48 9.11
N GLU A 46 -7.16 0.81 8.98
CA GLU A 46 -5.97 1.40 9.59
C GLU A 46 -6.16 2.87 9.95
N TYR A 47 -5.47 3.31 11.00
CA TYR A 47 -5.41 4.71 11.35
C TYR A 47 -4.29 5.42 10.60
N ILE A 48 -4.65 6.45 9.85
CA ILE A 48 -3.71 7.42 9.32
C ILE A 48 -3.95 8.72 10.08
N GLY A 49 -3.00 9.06 10.96
CA GLY A 49 -3.22 10.07 11.98
C GLY A 49 -4.34 9.62 12.94
N SER A 50 -5.38 10.43 13.08
CA SER A 50 -6.55 10.11 13.91
C SER A 50 -7.73 9.50 13.13
N ILE A 51 -7.58 9.29 11.82
CA ILE A 51 -8.67 8.88 10.95
C ILE A 51 -8.55 7.39 10.67
N LEU A 52 -9.59 6.62 11.02
CA LEU A 52 -9.73 5.24 10.59
C LEU A 52 -10.11 5.21 9.10
N MET A 53 -9.20 4.74 8.26
CA MET A 53 -9.42 4.52 6.85
C MET A 53 -9.70 3.04 6.59
N LYS A 54 -10.61 2.78 5.65
CA LYS A 54 -10.86 1.43 5.12
C LYS A 54 -10.41 1.39 3.68
N LEU A 55 -9.31 0.70 3.41
CA LEU A 55 -8.66 0.75 2.12
C LEU A 55 -8.72 -0.61 1.43
N ARG A 56 -8.86 -0.55 0.10
CA ARG A 56 -8.55 -1.66 -0.80
C ARG A 56 -7.32 -1.25 -1.61
N ILE A 57 -6.18 -1.84 -1.30
CA ILE A 57 -4.88 -1.55 -1.93
C ILE A 57 -4.60 -2.66 -2.94
N ASN A 58 -4.75 -2.35 -4.24
CA ASN A 58 -4.55 -3.31 -5.31
C ASN A 58 -3.13 -3.22 -5.87
N PHE A 59 -2.33 -4.25 -5.63
CA PHE A 59 -0.98 -4.32 -6.17
C PHE A 59 -1.04 -4.63 -7.67
N VAL A 60 -0.28 -3.86 -8.44
CA VAL A 60 -0.29 -3.91 -9.91
C VAL A 60 1.13 -4.04 -10.44
N ASP A 61 1.24 -4.39 -11.71
CA ASP A 61 2.52 -4.42 -12.41
C ASP A 61 3.19 -3.05 -12.34
N PRO A 62 4.42 -2.95 -11.80
CA PRO A 62 5.17 -1.70 -11.76
C PRO A 62 5.42 -1.08 -13.15
N ALA A 63 5.37 -1.85 -14.23
CA ALA A 63 5.44 -1.30 -15.59
C ALA A 63 4.32 -0.27 -15.88
N LEU A 64 3.21 -0.29 -15.15
CA LEU A 64 2.19 0.78 -15.23
C LEU A 64 2.68 2.16 -14.74
N PHE A 65 3.76 2.19 -13.96
CA PHE A 65 4.36 3.40 -13.41
C PHE A 65 5.66 3.79 -14.11
N PHE A 66 6.38 2.79 -14.65
CA PHE A 66 7.74 2.96 -15.17
C PHE A 66 7.92 2.56 -16.64
N ASP A 67 6.84 2.18 -17.33
CA ASP A 67 6.79 1.61 -18.70
C ASP A 67 7.55 0.26 -18.89
N VAL A 68 8.35 -0.15 -17.89
CA VAL A 68 9.09 -1.43 -17.82
C VAL A 68 9.03 -1.99 -16.40
N ASP A 69 9.25 -3.29 -16.23
CA ASP A 69 9.42 -3.89 -14.89
C ASP A 69 10.80 -3.51 -14.32
N PRO A 70 10.88 -2.73 -13.23
CA PRO A 70 12.13 -2.34 -12.61
C PRO A 70 12.66 -3.37 -11.60
N ASN A 71 11.99 -4.51 -11.41
CA ASN A 71 12.43 -5.54 -10.47
C ASN A 71 13.62 -6.34 -11.01
N ASP A 72 14.62 -6.54 -10.15
CA ASP A 72 15.75 -7.42 -10.42
C ASP A 72 16.26 -8.06 -9.11
N LYS A 73 17.50 -8.55 -9.10
CA LYS A 73 18.12 -9.18 -7.92
C LYS A 73 18.45 -8.21 -6.77
N ASP A 74 18.59 -6.92 -7.07
CA ASP A 74 18.97 -5.86 -6.14
C ASP A 74 17.84 -4.84 -5.90
N HIS A 75 16.80 -4.87 -6.73
CA HIS A 75 15.64 -3.99 -6.66
C HIS A 75 14.34 -4.77 -6.48
N PHE A 76 13.54 -4.34 -5.50
CA PHE A 76 12.16 -4.78 -5.35
C PHE A 76 11.23 -3.57 -5.38
N VAL A 77 10.31 -3.56 -6.34
CA VAL A 77 9.37 -2.46 -6.52
C VAL A 77 7.94 -3.00 -6.45
N ALA A 78 7.18 -2.49 -5.48
CA ALA A 78 5.77 -2.80 -5.29
C ALA A 78 4.96 -1.52 -5.47
N CYS A 79 4.18 -1.45 -6.56
CA CYS A 79 3.26 -0.36 -6.80
C CYS A 79 1.81 -0.84 -6.64
N ALA A 80 0.93 0.06 -6.20
CA ALA A 80 -0.47 -0.25 -6.00
C ALA A 80 -1.38 0.92 -6.31
N ILE A 81 -2.63 0.59 -6.65
CA ILE A 81 -3.74 1.53 -6.75
C ILE A 81 -4.51 1.46 -5.43
N VAL A 82 -4.67 2.61 -4.78
CA VAL A 82 -5.36 2.75 -3.49
C VAL A 82 -6.79 3.20 -3.74
N GLY A 83 -7.74 2.53 -3.10
CA GLY A 83 -9.13 2.92 -3.13
C GLY A 83 -9.86 2.68 -1.82
N ASP A 84 -11.10 3.15 -1.78
CA ASP A 84 -12.00 2.92 -0.65
C ASP A 84 -12.42 1.44 -0.64
N LEU A 85 -12.55 0.83 0.54
CA LEU A 85 -12.96 -0.56 0.67
C LEU A 85 -14.47 -0.75 0.44
N ASP A 86 -15.28 0.16 0.98
CA ASP A 86 -16.74 0.08 1.00
C ASP A 86 -17.36 0.68 -0.29
N LEU A 87 -16.65 1.63 -0.92
CA LEU A 87 -17.08 2.29 -2.15
C LEU A 87 -16.23 1.85 -3.34
N PRO A 88 -16.83 1.60 -4.52
CA PRO A 88 -16.12 1.16 -5.72
C PRO A 88 -15.38 2.34 -6.39
N VAL A 89 -14.45 2.98 -5.67
CA VAL A 89 -13.65 4.11 -6.14
C VAL A 89 -12.19 3.96 -5.73
N ASN A 90 -11.29 4.24 -6.66
CA ASN A 90 -9.86 4.42 -6.40
C ASN A 90 -9.59 5.91 -6.25
N PHE A 91 -8.70 6.30 -5.35
CA PHE A 91 -8.40 7.71 -5.08
C PHE A 91 -6.91 8.03 -5.02
N GLY A 92 -6.05 7.02 -5.13
CA GLY A 92 -4.61 7.23 -5.08
C GLY A 92 -3.78 6.12 -5.70
N LEU A 93 -2.49 6.40 -5.77
CA LEU A 93 -1.43 5.48 -6.18
C LEU A 93 -0.37 5.49 -5.09
N LEU A 94 0.24 4.34 -4.85
CA LEU A 94 1.44 4.23 -4.02
C LEU A 94 2.50 3.42 -4.75
N CYS A 95 3.76 3.69 -4.45
CA CYS A 95 4.83 2.79 -4.83
C CYS A 95 5.97 2.81 -3.81
N HIS A 96 6.42 1.61 -3.45
CA HIS A 96 7.59 1.36 -2.63
C HIS A 96 8.70 0.79 -3.50
N ALA A 97 9.80 1.52 -3.63
CA ALA A 97 11.00 1.05 -4.31
C ALA A 97 12.08 0.73 -3.28
N VAL A 98 12.44 -0.55 -3.17
CA VAL A 98 13.47 -1.05 -2.28
C VAL A 98 14.72 -1.35 -3.10
N LYS A 99 15.85 -0.81 -2.67
CA LYS A 99 17.16 -1.05 -3.28
C LYS A 99 18.11 -1.64 -2.25
N ARG A 100 18.87 -2.67 -2.65
CA ARG A 100 19.98 -3.22 -1.85
C ARG A 100 21.10 -2.17 -1.68
N THR A 101 21.62 -2.06 -0.47
CA THR A 101 22.81 -1.28 -0.12
C THR A 101 23.89 -2.21 0.45
N GLU A 102 25.09 -1.70 0.70
CA GLU A 102 26.18 -2.47 1.31
C GLU A 102 25.80 -3.00 2.71
N ASP A 103 25.08 -2.18 3.49
CA ASP A 103 24.68 -2.50 4.87
C ASP A 103 23.25 -3.05 4.99
N GLY A 104 22.53 -3.26 3.88
CA GLY A 104 21.15 -3.76 3.91
C GLY A 104 20.30 -3.31 2.72
N SER A 105 19.29 -2.47 2.99
CA SER A 105 18.40 -1.94 1.95
C SER A 105 17.82 -0.59 2.32
N GLU A 106 17.60 0.25 1.32
CA GLU A 106 16.85 1.51 1.43
C GLU A 106 15.48 1.35 0.76
N MET A 107 14.42 1.81 1.41
CA MET A 107 13.08 1.91 0.80
C MET A 107 12.71 3.37 0.55
N ARG A 108 12.31 3.67 -0.68
CA ARG A 108 11.77 4.97 -1.10
C ARG A 108 10.29 4.82 -1.41
N SER A 109 9.44 5.42 -0.59
CA SER A 109 7.99 5.40 -0.73
C SER A 109 7.48 6.66 -1.42
N ARG A 110 6.48 6.52 -2.28
CA ARG A 110 5.77 7.63 -2.93
C ARG A 110 4.27 7.38 -2.89
N PHE A 111 3.52 8.44 -2.62
CA PHE A 111 2.06 8.43 -2.55
C PHE A 111 1.52 9.59 -3.38
N TRP A 112 0.58 9.30 -4.27
CA TRP A 112 -0.13 10.29 -5.08
C TRP A 112 -1.62 10.15 -4.80
N LEU A 113 -2.21 11.16 -4.16
CA LEU A 113 -3.62 11.14 -3.73
C LEU A 113 -4.45 12.20 -4.47
N GLY A 114 -5.76 12.01 -4.46
CA GLY A 114 -6.74 13.01 -4.88
C GLY A 114 -7.34 12.79 -6.26
N HIS A 115 -6.84 11.82 -7.03
CA HIS A 115 -7.48 11.44 -8.29
C HIS A 115 -8.49 10.32 -8.06
N VAL A 116 -9.78 10.66 -8.05
CA VAL A 116 -10.87 9.70 -7.88
C VAL A 116 -11.24 9.08 -9.22
N LYS A 117 -11.25 7.75 -9.31
CA LYS A 117 -11.67 6.98 -10.48
C LYS A 117 -12.64 5.88 -10.06
N ALA A 118 -13.76 5.75 -10.76
CA ALA A 118 -14.71 4.66 -10.55
C ALA A 118 -14.04 3.30 -10.82
N ARG A 119 -14.33 2.31 -9.96
CA ARG A 119 -14.07 0.89 -10.22
C ARG A 119 -15.31 0.28 -10.88
N GLY A 120 -15.16 -0.22 -12.10
CA GLY A 120 -16.26 -0.73 -12.92
C GLY A 120 -17.07 0.37 -13.63
N SER A 121 -18.23 0.00 -14.18
CA SER A 121 -18.97 0.79 -15.18
C SER A 121 -20.28 1.43 -14.66
N LYS A 122 -20.50 1.51 -13.34
CA LYS A 122 -21.73 2.10 -12.79
C LYS A 122 -21.79 3.61 -13.05
N PHE A 123 -22.76 4.04 -13.85
CA PHE A 123 -22.91 5.43 -14.32
C PHE A 123 -22.97 6.48 -13.20
N SER A 124 -23.63 6.19 -12.07
CA SER A 124 -23.71 7.10 -10.91
C SER A 124 -22.33 7.38 -10.30
N ILE A 125 -21.51 6.34 -10.14
CA ILE A 125 -20.17 6.43 -9.56
C ILE A 125 -19.22 7.15 -10.53
N PHE A 126 -19.40 6.98 -11.84
CA PHE A 126 -18.67 7.74 -12.84
C PHE A 126 -18.91 9.26 -12.70
N ARG A 127 -20.18 9.68 -12.56
CA ARG A 127 -20.51 11.10 -12.32
C ARG A 127 -19.94 11.61 -11.00
N LEU A 128 -20.01 10.80 -9.93
CA LEU A 128 -19.42 11.14 -8.64
C LEU A 128 -17.90 11.34 -8.75
N SER A 129 -17.20 10.46 -9.47
CA SER A 129 -15.75 10.60 -9.68
C SER A 129 -15.38 11.86 -10.47
N SER A 130 -16.20 12.24 -11.47
CA SER A 130 -16.00 13.48 -12.23
C SER A 130 -16.12 14.71 -11.33
N PHE A 131 -17.12 14.73 -10.45
CA PHE A 131 -17.31 15.82 -9.48
C PHE A 131 -16.19 15.86 -8.43
N ALA A 132 -15.80 14.70 -7.88
CA ALA A 132 -14.72 14.60 -6.90
C ALA A 132 -13.36 15.07 -7.45
N ASN A 133 -13.21 15.07 -8.78
CA ASN A 133 -12.00 15.51 -9.46
C ASN A 133 -11.94 17.01 -9.77
N LEU A 134 -12.96 17.79 -9.42
CA LEU A 134 -12.91 19.25 -9.54
C LEU A 134 -11.77 19.81 -8.68
N PRO A 135 -10.97 20.78 -9.18
CA PRO A 135 -9.78 21.27 -8.47
C PRO A 135 -10.05 21.73 -7.04
N ILE A 136 -11.15 22.45 -6.82
CA ILE A 136 -11.55 22.93 -5.49
C ILE A 136 -11.91 21.78 -4.54
N ILE A 137 -12.57 20.74 -5.04
CA ILE A 137 -12.93 19.56 -4.25
C ILE A 137 -11.68 18.80 -3.85
N ARG A 138 -10.74 18.59 -4.78
CA ARG A 138 -9.45 17.94 -4.50
C ARG A 138 -8.62 18.72 -3.48
N LEU A 139 -8.57 20.05 -3.62
CA LEU A 139 -7.82 20.91 -2.70
C LEU A 139 -8.32 20.80 -1.26
N VAL A 140 -9.64 20.65 -1.08
CA VAL A 140 -10.26 20.50 0.24
C VAL A 140 -10.13 19.06 0.75
N ALA A 141 -10.33 18.05 -0.11
CA ALA A 141 -10.33 16.64 0.26
C ALA A 141 -8.93 16.11 0.61
N VAL A 142 -7.87 16.61 -0.04
CA VAL A 142 -6.49 16.19 0.21
C VAL A 142 -5.77 17.26 1.03
N SER A 143 -5.91 17.18 2.35
CA SER A 143 -5.32 18.15 3.27
C SER A 143 -3.81 17.94 3.42
N ARG A 144 -3.08 19.03 3.70
CA ARG A 144 -1.65 18.96 4.04
C ARG A 144 -1.38 18.13 5.28
N SER A 145 -2.26 18.20 6.28
CA SER A 145 -2.15 17.39 7.50
C SER A 145 -2.31 15.90 7.18
N GLY A 146 -3.29 15.51 6.35
CA GLY A 146 -3.45 14.11 5.93
C GLY A 146 -2.22 13.59 5.18
N GLY A 147 -1.60 14.40 4.33
CA GLY A 147 -0.33 14.06 3.68
C GLY A 147 0.82 13.84 4.67
N LYS A 148 0.92 14.68 5.71
CA LYS A 148 1.92 14.53 6.78
C LYS A 148 1.64 13.30 7.64
N ASP A 149 0.40 13.03 7.97
CA ASP A 149 -0.02 11.87 8.75
C ASP A 149 0.32 10.58 8.00
N LEU A 150 0.08 10.53 6.68
CA LEU A 150 0.49 9.40 5.84
C LEU A 150 2.02 9.24 5.77
N GLN A 151 2.76 10.35 5.70
CA GLN A 151 4.22 10.30 5.73
C GLN A 151 4.74 9.70 7.05
N ILE A 152 4.18 10.13 8.19
CA ILE A 152 4.54 9.62 9.52
C ILE A 152 4.19 8.14 9.62
N HIS A 153 2.96 7.77 9.23
CA HIS A 153 2.50 6.39 9.23
C HIS A 153 3.46 5.48 8.45
N CYS A 154 3.82 5.87 7.21
CA CYS A 154 4.75 5.10 6.38
C CYS A 154 6.16 5.01 7.00
N LEU A 155 6.65 6.08 7.62
CA LEU A 155 7.94 6.05 8.31
C LEU A 155 7.92 5.07 9.49
N GLU A 156 6.86 5.11 10.31
CA GLU A 156 6.72 4.26 11.48
C GLU A 156 6.61 2.78 11.10
N GLU A 157 5.69 2.41 10.21
CA GLU A 157 5.46 1.01 9.82
C GLU A 157 6.72 0.39 9.19
N MET A 158 7.44 1.14 8.35
CA MET A 158 8.63 0.63 7.67
C MET A 158 9.81 0.53 8.65
N SER A 159 9.91 1.45 9.60
CA SER A 159 10.91 1.38 10.67
C SER A 159 10.67 0.18 11.57
N ILE A 160 9.41 -0.06 11.98
CA ILE A 160 9.03 -1.22 12.79
C ILE A 160 9.32 -2.52 12.03
N LEU A 161 8.92 -2.61 10.76
CA LEU A 161 9.19 -3.76 9.90
C LEU A 161 10.68 -4.06 9.83
N SER A 162 11.52 -3.04 9.62
CA SER A 162 12.97 -3.19 9.53
C SER A 162 13.58 -3.81 10.80
N GLY A 163 12.98 -3.55 11.97
CA GLY A 163 13.45 -4.06 13.26
C GLY A 163 13.28 -5.57 13.45
N PHE A 164 12.30 -6.22 12.81
CA PHE A 164 12.05 -7.66 12.99
C PHE A 164 12.18 -8.49 11.71
N LEU A 165 12.11 -7.87 10.53
CA LEU A 165 12.08 -8.56 9.25
C LEU A 165 13.32 -9.46 8.99
N PRO A 166 14.56 -9.08 9.35
CA PRO A 166 15.71 -9.96 9.18
C PRO A 166 15.63 -11.24 10.01
N SER A 167 15.19 -11.15 11.26
CA SER A 167 15.01 -12.32 12.14
C SER A 167 13.89 -13.22 11.61
N LEU A 168 12.77 -12.61 11.23
CA LEU A 168 11.65 -13.32 10.63
C LEU A 168 12.05 -14.10 9.37
N HIS A 169 12.85 -13.49 8.50
CA HIS A 169 13.32 -14.15 7.29
C HIS A 169 14.21 -15.35 7.60
N LYS A 170 15.08 -15.26 8.62
CA LYS A 170 15.94 -16.39 9.03
C LYS A 170 15.11 -17.57 9.52
N GLU A 171 14.09 -17.31 10.35
CA GLU A 171 13.18 -18.35 10.86
C GLU A 171 12.46 -19.09 9.74
N ASN A 172 11.99 -18.36 8.71
CA ASN A 172 11.27 -18.93 7.57
C ASN A 172 12.17 -19.48 6.45
N SER A 173 13.47 -19.22 6.48
CA SER A 173 14.44 -19.79 5.51
C SER A 173 15.09 -21.09 5.99
N ASN A 174 14.87 -21.46 7.25
CA ASN A 174 15.42 -22.66 7.89
C ASN A 174 14.39 -23.82 7.96
N ILE A 175 13.29 -23.71 7.20
CA ILE A 175 12.27 -24.73 6.97
C ILE A 175 12.37 -25.12 5.49
#